data_AF-A0A914PB77-F1
#
_entry.id   AF-A0A914PB77-F1
#
_cell.length_a   1.000
_cell.length_b   1.000
_cell.length_c   1.000
_cell.angle_alpha   90.00
_cell.angle_beta   90.00
_cell.angle_gamma   90.00
#
_symmetry.space_group_name_H-M   'P 1'
#
loop_
_entity.id
_entity.type
_entity.pdbx_description
1 polymer ?
#
loop_
_entity_poly.entity_id
_entity_poly.type
_entity_poly.pdbx_seq_one_letter_code
_entity_poly.pdbx_strand_id
1 'polypeptide(L)'
;MTTKNFDDRGRLYDNKGNIRQWWDNATVVKFEEKAKCIEDQYSSYVLDQISMRINGRSTKGENIADNGGLKQAYRAYKKYESFHPIPQQLPGVNLTQDQLFFLNYAQIWCGVMNDKEAVRKLRTSEHSPGPIR
;
A
#
# COMPACT_ATOMS: atom_id res chain seq x y z
N MET A 1 4.64 12.88 7.81
CA MET A 1 4.13 11.72 8.59
C MET A 1 3.87 10.60 7.61
N THR A 2 4.47 9.43 7.81
CA THR A 2 4.34 8.27 6.92
C THR A 2 3.24 7.32 7.41
N THR A 3 2.57 6.62 6.49
CA THR A 3 1.48 5.68 6.81
C THR A 3 1.93 4.50 7.65
N LYS A 4 3.21 4.13 7.57
CA LYS A 4 3.83 3.10 8.41
C LYS A 4 3.70 3.39 9.91
N ASN A 5 3.70 4.66 10.32
CA ASN A 5 3.53 5.05 11.72
C ASN A 5 2.09 4.88 12.23
N PHE A 6 1.15 4.54 11.34
CA PHE A 6 -0.27 4.37 11.65
C PHE A 6 -0.81 3.04 11.12
N ASP A 7 0.08 2.08 10.80
CA ASP A 7 -0.33 0.71 10.52
C ASP A 7 -0.69 -0.03 11.81
N ASP A 8 -1.00 -1.32 11.70
CA ASP A 8 -1.46 -2.13 12.82
C ASP A 8 -0.45 -2.25 13.98
N ARG A 9 0.85 -2.06 13.70
CA ARG A 9 1.91 -2.01 14.71
C ARG A 9 2.27 -0.57 15.10
N GLY A 10 2.40 0.31 14.11
CA GLY A 10 2.77 1.71 14.29
C GLY A 10 1.79 2.47 15.18
N ARG A 11 0.48 2.16 15.10
CA ARG A 11 -0.55 2.79 15.95
C ARG A 11 -0.33 2.61 17.45
N LEU A 12 0.46 1.62 17.87
CA LEU A 12 0.72 1.34 19.28
C LEU A 12 1.75 2.29 19.89
N TYR A 13 2.46 3.06 19.06
CA TYR A 13 3.52 3.96 19.48
C TYR A 13 3.03 5.41 19.52
N ASP A 14 3.30 6.11 20.63
CA ASP A 14 3.05 7.55 20.73
C ASP A 14 4.11 8.36 19.95
N ASN A 15 3.97 9.69 19.95
CA ASN A 15 4.90 10.59 19.27
C ASN A 15 6.35 10.57 19.80
N LYS A 16 6.60 9.91 20.94
CA LYS A 16 7.93 9.71 21.55
C LYS A 16 8.44 8.28 21.33
N GLY A 17 7.68 7.42 20.66
CA GLY A 17 8.04 6.02 20.43
C GLY A 17 7.76 5.09 21.62
N ASN A 18 6.93 5.50 22.58
CA ASN A 18 6.52 4.61 23.67
C ASN A 18 5.30 3.78 23.28
N ILE A 19 5.28 2.50 23.68
CA ILE A 19 4.09 1.64 23.53
C ILE A 19 3.03 2.10 24.52
N ARG A 20 1.97 2.74 24.03
CA ARG A 20 0.83 3.19 24.83
C ARG A 20 -0.40 3.27 23.95
N GLN A 21 -1.55 2.84 24.46
CA GLN A 21 -2.81 3.13 23.77
C GLN A 21 -3.14 4.62 23.92
N TRP A 22 -2.95 5.38 22.85
CA TRP A 22 -3.23 6.82 22.77
C TRP A 22 -4.47 7.14 21.93
N TRP A 23 -5.10 6.11 21.36
CA TRP A 23 -6.42 6.20 20.71
C TRP A 23 -7.52 5.77 21.67
N ASP A 24 -8.67 6.41 21.57
CA ASP A 24 -9.88 5.94 22.23
C ASP A 24 -10.32 4.57 21.65
N ASN A 25 -11.08 3.81 22.44
CA ASN A 25 -11.50 2.46 22.06
C ASN A 25 -12.36 2.45 20.79
N ALA A 26 -13.19 3.46 20.54
CA ALA A 26 -14.04 3.50 19.36
C ALA A 26 -13.21 3.69 18.08
N THR A 27 -12.14 4.48 18.14
CA THR A 27 -11.18 4.65 17.06
C THR A 27 -10.40 3.35 16.79
N VAL A 28 -10.00 2.62 17.84
CA VAL A 28 -9.35 1.31 17.69
C VAL A 28 -10.25 0.31 16.97
N VAL A 29 -11.52 0.19 17.38
CA VAL A 29 -12.49 -0.73 16.75
C VAL A 29 -12.67 -0.40 15.27
N LYS A 30 -12.92 0.87 14.93
CA LYS A 30 -13.07 1.31 13.52
C LYS A 30 -11.81 1.09 12.69
N PHE A 31 -10.63 1.22 13.29
CA PHE A 31 -9.38 0.92 12.61
C PHE A 31 -9.26 -0.57 12.31
N GLU A 32 -9.55 -1.43 13.28
CA GLU A 32 -9.47 -2.89 13.13
C GLU A 32 -10.46 -3.40 12.09
N GLU A 33 -11.69 -2.85 12.03
CA GLU A 33 -12.66 -3.15 10.97
C GLU A 33 -12.10 -2.84 9.57
N LYS A 34 -11.47 -1.67 9.38
CA LYS A 34 -10.87 -1.28 8.10
C LYS A 34 -9.64 -2.11 7.77
N ALA A 35 -8.80 -2.40 8.77
CA ALA A 35 -7.62 -3.23 8.63
C ALA A 35 -8.01 -4.67 8.24
N LYS A 36 -9.14 -5.18 8.76
CA LYS A 36 -9.68 -6.49 8.40
C LYS A 36 -10.12 -6.55 6.93
N CYS A 37 -10.71 -5.48 6.40
CA CYS A 37 -11.03 -5.40 4.96
C CYS A 37 -9.79 -5.55 4.07
N ILE A 38 -8.68 -4.89 4.43
CA ILE A 38 -7.40 -5.03 3.73
C ILE A 38 -6.85 -6.46 3.88
N GLU A 39 -6.92 -7.04 5.07
CA GLU A 39 -6.50 -8.43 5.32
C GLU A 39 -7.27 -9.42 4.43
N ASP A 40 -8.58 -9.27 4.33
CA ASP A 40 -9.46 -10.12 3.53
C ASP A 40 -9.23 -9.96 2.04
N GLN A 41 -9.12 -8.71 1.56
CA GLN A 41 -8.81 -8.41 0.18
C GLN A 41 -7.52 -9.11 -0.25
N TYR A 42 -6.43 -8.90 0.50
CA TYR A 42 -5.13 -9.46 0.11
C TYR A 42 -5.09 -10.98 0.29
N SER A 43 -5.79 -11.54 1.27
CA SER A 43 -5.89 -12.99 1.44
C SER A 43 -6.65 -13.69 0.30
N SER A 44 -7.47 -12.95 -0.45
CA SER A 44 -8.17 -13.47 -1.62
C SER A 44 -7.27 -13.64 -2.85
N TYR A 45 -6.15 -12.90 -2.91
CA TYR A 45 -5.24 -12.91 -4.05
C TYR A 45 -4.39 -14.17 -4.12
N VAL A 46 -4.15 -14.62 -5.36
CA VAL A 46 -3.30 -15.75 -5.71
C VAL A 46 -2.15 -15.23 -6.55
N LEU A 47 -0.92 -15.64 -6.22
CA LEU A 47 0.22 -15.42 -7.09
C LEU A 47 0.27 -16.58 -8.10
N ASP A 48 -0.27 -16.33 -9.29
CA ASP A 48 -0.49 -17.35 -10.33
C ASP A 48 0.76 -18.16 -10.66
N GLN A 49 1.92 -17.51 -10.71
CA GLN A 49 3.23 -18.13 -11.00
C GLN A 49 3.48 -19.40 -10.18
N ILE A 50 3.06 -19.42 -8.90
CA ILE A 50 3.25 -20.55 -7.99
C ILE A 50 1.92 -21.08 -7.42
N SER A 51 0.79 -20.57 -7.90
CA SER A 51 -0.56 -20.91 -7.45
C SER A 51 -0.75 -20.87 -5.92
N MET A 52 -0.10 -19.92 -5.25
CA MET A 52 -0.18 -19.74 -3.79
C MET A 52 -0.94 -18.48 -3.42
N ARG A 53 -1.75 -18.55 -2.37
CA ARG A 53 -2.46 -17.40 -1.81
C ARG A 53 -1.51 -16.49 -1.03
N ILE A 54 -1.78 -15.20 -1.07
CA ILE A 54 -1.08 -14.22 -0.24
C ILE A 54 -1.58 -14.34 1.21
N ASN A 55 -0.65 -14.24 2.16
CA ASN A 55 -1.00 -14.15 3.58
C ASN A 55 -1.32 -12.70 3.93
N GLY A 56 -2.57 -12.28 3.71
CA GLY A 56 -3.01 -10.91 3.95
C GLY A 56 -2.85 -10.45 5.41
N ARG A 57 -2.80 -11.39 6.37
CA ARG A 57 -2.54 -11.08 7.78
C ARG A 57 -1.09 -10.68 8.01
N SER A 58 -0.14 -11.42 7.44
CA SER A 58 1.29 -11.11 7.55
C SER A 58 1.68 -9.86 6.78
N THR A 59 1.03 -9.56 5.66
CA THR A 59 1.34 -8.38 4.83
C THR A 59 0.51 -7.14 5.16
N LYS A 60 -0.43 -7.25 6.12
CA LYS A 60 -1.42 -6.22 6.44
C LYS A 60 -0.83 -4.82 6.65
N GLY A 61 0.21 -4.70 7.48
CA GLY A 61 0.80 -3.40 7.80
C GLY A 61 1.35 -2.68 6.57
N GLU A 62 2.07 -3.41 5.71
CA GLU A 62 2.59 -2.87 4.44
C GLU A 62 1.48 -2.58 3.44
N ASN A 63 0.45 -3.43 3.35
CA ASN A 63 -0.69 -3.19 2.46
C ASN A 63 -1.48 -1.93 2.88
N ILE A 64 -1.64 -1.70 4.19
CA ILE A 64 -2.22 -0.46 4.74
C ILE A 64 -1.33 0.73 4.36
N ALA A 65 0.00 0.58 4.50
CA ALA A 65 0.94 1.63 4.17
C ALA A 65 0.90 2.01 2.68
N ASP A 66 0.85 1.04 1.79
CA ASP A 66 0.76 1.24 0.33
C ASP A 66 -0.53 1.95 -0.07
N ASN A 67 -1.69 1.41 0.36
CA ASN A 67 -3.00 1.98 0.05
C ASN A 67 -3.15 3.40 0.61
N GLY A 68 -2.71 3.59 1.86
CA GLY A 68 -2.72 4.90 2.50
C GLY A 68 -1.78 5.88 1.78
N GLY A 69 -0.56 5.44 1.45
CA GLY A 69 0.47 6.25 0.82
C GLY A 69 0.05 6.74 -0.56
N LEU A 70 -0.42 5.82 -1.40
CA LEU A 70 -0.94 6.13 -2.74
C LEU A 70 -2.12 7.11 -2.67
N LYS A 71 -3.07 6.87 -1.77
CA LYS A 71 -4.22 7.77 -1.57
C LYS A 71 -3.81 9.17 -1.16
N GLN A 72 -2.83 9.32 -0.26
CA GLN A 72 -2.35 10.64 0.16
C GLN A 72 -1.53 11.32 -0.94
N ALA A 73 -0.67 10.58 -1.64
CA ALA A 73 0.11 11.09 -2.76
C ALA A 73 -0.80 11.60 -3.88
N TYR A 74 -1.85 10.85 -4.24
CA TYR A 74 -2.81 11.28 -5.26
C TYR A 74 -3.58 12.53 -4.83
N ARG A 75 -4.01 12.61 -3.56
CA ARG A 75 -4.65 13.83 -3.02
C ARG A 75 -3.72 15.03 -3.07
N ALA A 76 -2.45 14.85 -2.75
CA ALA A 76 -1.45 15.91 -2.84
C ALA A 76 -1.24 16.34 -4.30
N TYR A 77 -1.20 15.39 -5.23
CA TYR A 77 -1.13 15.64 -6.67
C TYR A 77 -2.33 16.46 -7.18
N LYS A 78 -3.57 16.05 -6.87
CA LYS A 78 -4.77 16.83 -7.26
C LYS A 78 -4.80 18.22 -6.62
N LYS A 79 -4.32 18.34 -5.38
CA LYS A 79 -4.16 19.65 -4.73
C LYS A 79 -3.14 20.50 -5.47
N TYR A 80 -2.01 19.93 -5.87
CA TYR A 80 -0.99 20.64 -6.64
C TYR A 80 -1.55 21.15 -7.97
N GLU A 81 -2.28 20.31 -8.72
CA GLU A 81 -2.96 20.71 -9.97
C GLU A 81 -3.98 21.83 -9.78
N SER A 82 -4.63 21.93 -8.61
CA SER A 82 -5.57 23.03 -8.35
C SER A 82 -4.90 24.41 -8.22
N PHE A 83 -3.59 24.45 -7.97
CA PHE A 83 -2.82 25.69 -7.82
C PHE A 83 -1.85 25.96 -8.98
N HIS A 84 -1.66 25.00 -9.88
CA HIS A 84 -0.66 25.07 -10.94
C HIS A 84 -1.26 24.69 -12.29
N PRO A 85 -0.79 25.30 -13.40
CA PRO A 85 -1.21 24.88 -14.73
C PRO A 85 -0.85 23.41 -14.97
N ILE A 86 -1.75 22.70 -15.64
CA ILE A 86 -1.57 21.28 -15.97
C ILE A 86 -0.35 21.15 -16.90
N PRO A 87 0.63 20.28 -16.59
CA PRO A 87 1.77 20.04 -17.45
C PRO A 87 1.34 19.56 -18.84
N GLN A 88 2.09 19.93 -19.88
CA GLN A 88 1.88 19.35 -21.21
C GLN A 88 1.95 17.82 -21.16
N GLN A 89 1.16 17.18 -22.02
CA GLN A 89 1.20 15.73 -22.17
C GLN A 89 2.60 15.28 -22.58
N LEU A 90 3.01 14.12 -22.06
CA LEU A 90 4.29 13.53 -22.45
C LEU A 90 4.26 13.13 -23.93
N PRO A 91 5.29 13.49 -24.71
CA PRO A 91 5.35 13.11 -26.12
C PRO A 91 5.41 11.59 -26.25
N GLY A 92 4.63 11.03 -27.17
CA GLY A 92 4.60 9.58 -27.43
C GLY A 92 3.76 8.76 -26.45
N VAL A 93 3.08 9.39 -25.48
CA VAL A 93 2.22 8.69 -24.52
C VAL A 93 0.81 9.27 -24.54
N ASN A 94 -0.16 8.49 -25.03
CA ASN A 94 -1.57 8.89 -25.07
C ASN A 94 -2.27 8.55 -23.74
N LEU A 95 -1.82 9.17 -22.65
CA LEU A 95 -2.40 9.01 -21.31
C LEU A 95 -2.67 10.38 -20.68
N THR A 96 -3.73 10.46 -19.88
CA THR A 96 -3.99 11.62 -19.03
C THR A 96 -2.96 11.71 -17.90
N GLN A 97 -2.81 12.88 -17.29
CA GLN A 97 -1.89 13.03 -16.15
C GLN A 97 -2.29 12.15 -14.96
N ASP A 98 -3.60 11.96 -14.72
CA ASP A 98 -4.09 11.02 -13.70
C ASP A 98 -3.69 9.56 -14.03
N GLN A 99 -3.80 9.14 -15.30
CA GLN A 99 -3.33 7.82 -15.73
C GLN A 99 -1.81 7.67 -15.60
N LEU A 100 -1.05 8.72 -15.94
CA LEU A 100 0.40 8.75 -15.80
C LEU A 100 0.84 8.64 -14.34
N PHE A 101 0.12 9.26 -13.41
CA PHE A 101 0.37 9.14 -11.98
C PHE A 101 0.30 7.67 -11.53
N PHE A 102 -0.78 6.95 -11.89
CA PHE A 102 -0.94 5.55 -11.52
C PHE A 102 0.00 4.61 -12.31
N LEU A 103 0.29 4.93 -13.57
CA LEU A 103 1.28 4.19 -14.36
C LEU A 103 2.67 4.29 -13.72
N ASN A 104 3.09 5.49 -13.31
CA ASN A 104 4.37 5.70 -12.64
C ASN A 104 4.43 4.96 -11.31
N TYR A 105 3.35 4.96 -10.53
CA TYR A 105 3.25 4.16 -9.31
C TYR A 105 3.43 2.66 -9.59
N ALA A 106 2.71 2.11 -10.58
CA ALA A 106 2.80 0.70 -10.94
C ALA A 106 4.21 0.30 -11.43
N GLN A 107 4.88 1.18 -12.19
CA GLN A 107 6.22 0.92 -12.70
C GLN A 107 7.28 0.71 -11.61
N ILE A 108 7.10 1.32 -10.43
CA ILE A 108 8.01 1.11 -9.27
C ILE A 108 8.02 -0.36 -8.83
N TRP A 109 6.90 -1.08 -9.05
CA TRP A 109 6.73 -2.47 -8.66
C TRP A 109 7.09 -3.47 -9.76
N CYS A 110 7.50 -3.00 -10.95
CA CYS A 110 7.99 -3.86 -12.02
C CYS A 110 9.21 -4.65 -11.55
N GLY A 111 9.12 -5.98 -11.63
CA GLY A 111 10.22 -6.87 -11.31
C GLY A 111 9.82 -8.32 -11.54
N VAL A 112 10.82 -9.17 -11.75
CA VAL A 112 10.64 -10.61 -11.93
C VAL A 112 11.29 -11.36 -10.78
N MET A 113 10.70 -12.50 -10.41
CA MET A 113 11.27 -13.43 -9.44
C MET A 113 11.12 -14.86 -9.96
N ASN A 114 12.07 -15.73 -9.63
CA ASN A 114 11.91 -17.16 -9.91
C ASN A 114 10.99 -17.81 -8.86
N ASP A 115 10.49 -19.01 -9.14
CA ASP A 115 9.50 -19.69 -8.29
C ASP A 115 10.00 -19.94 -6.86
N LYS A 116 11.29 -20.28 -6.70
CA LYS A 116 11.89 -20.52 -5.37
C LYS A 116 11.88 -19.24 -4.55
N GLU A 117 12.26 -18.12 -5.16
CA GLU A 117 12.21 -16.80 -4.52
C GLU A 117 10.77 -16.34 -4.26
N ALA A 118 9.83 -16.64 -5.16
CA ALA A 118 8.41 -16.35 -4.95
C ALA A 118 7.89 -17.09 -3.70
N VAL A 119 8.12 -18.40 -3.61
CA VAL A 119 7.72 -19.21 -2.44
C VAL A 119 8.37 -18.69 -1.16
N ARG A 120 9.68 -18.39 -1.21
CA ARG A 120 10.41 -17.83 -0.05
C ARG A 120 9.78 -16.51 0.38
N LYS A 121 9.56 -15.59 -0.56
CA LYS A 121 9.01 -14.25 -0.29
C LYS A 121 7.61 -14.33 0.31
N LEU A 122 6.74 -15.19 -0.21
CA LEU A 122 5.38 -15.38 0.35
C LEU A 122 5.40 -15.91 1.78
N ARG A 123 6.44 -16.66 2.17
CA ARG A 123 6.56 -17.24 3.52
C ARG A 123 7.23 -16.32 4.52
N THR A 124 8.16 -15.46 4.08
CA THR A 124 9.03 -14.70 5.00
C THR A 124 8.86 -13.18 4.93
N SER A 125 8.25 -12.64 3.87
CA SER A 125 8.16 -11.19 3.67
C SER A 125 6.92 -10.61 4.33
N GLU A 126 7.06 -9.42 4.91
CA GLU A 126 5.93 -8.58 5.33
C GLU A 126 5.35 -7.75 4.18
N HIS A 127 5.98 -7.74 3.00
CA HIS A 127 5.47 -7.05 1.81
C HIS A 127 4.83 -8.05 0.84
N SER A 128 3.66 -7.68 0.31
CA SER A 128 3.07 -8.39 -0.83
C SER A 128 4.03 -8.34 -2.05
N PRO A 129 4.03 -9.36 -2.93
CA PRO A 129 4.79 -9.32 -4.18
C PRO A 129 4.39 -8.12 -5.05
N GLY A 130 5.34 -7.59 -5.85
CA GLY A 130 5.12 -6.41 -6.69
C GLY A 130 3.82 -6.42 -7.50
N PRO A 131 3.47 -7.51 -8.21
CA PRO A 131 2.21 -7.59 -8.97
C PRO A 131 0.91 -7.49 -8.15
N ILE A 132 1.00 -7.62 -6.82
CA ILE A 132 -0.15 -7.55 -5.90
C ILE A 132 -0.23 -6.18 -5.18
N ARG A 133 0.84 -5.37 -5.25
CA ARG A 133 0.92 -4.08 -4.55
C ARG A 133 0.23 -2.96 -5.33
#